data_AF-X8J508-F1
#
_entry.id   AF-X8J508-F1
#
_cell.length_a   1.000
_cell.length_b   1.000
_cell.length_c   1.000
_cell.angle_alpha   90.00
_cell.angle_beta   90.00
_cell.angle_gamma   90.00
#
_symmetry.space_group_name_H-M   'P 1'
#
loop_
_entity.id
_entity.type
_entity.pdbx_description
1 polymer ?
#
loop_
_entity_poly.entity_id
_entity_poly.type
_entity_poly.pdbx_seq_one_letter_code
_entity_poly.pdbx_strand_id
1 'polypeptide(L)'
;MNLTRAHRNASALYGDNGTVRSTIASLRETSRMQCEDQPWYPEDTLFEEEWLRTRGEFTGYERIAVSFAFMSEGEIVPIGPQAGGKEYQGLELLAAVGNSKGRRGMFAQAVWFGDGGAPWKWMRIDGIEKVILYDGLAHPFRSGLEPCVGVRTARGHYFLTIPHPDYQDAWRRTLENRWPKAEVEVKVWPLEGCRPPWWPCDYKDDWPFDKSDPGPLSKELEKQIMLNLQLWGIRKRHL
;
A
#
# COMPACT_ATOMS: atom_id res chain seq x y z
N MET A 1 -63.74 20.14 -9.05
CA MET A 1 -62.56 19.40 -9.57
C MET A 1 -61.57 20.45 -10.03
N ASN A 2 -60.49 20.60 -9.26
CA ASN A 2 -59.59 21.76 -9.32
C ASN A 2 -58.44 21.53 -10.29
N LEU A 3 -58.34 22.38 -11.31
CA LEU A 3 -57.18 22.51 -12.18
C LEU A 3 -56.62 23.93 -12.01
N THR A 4 -55.62 24.10 -11.14
CA THR A 4 -54.81 25.33 -11.11
C THR A 4 -53.48 25.08 -10.41
N ARG A 5 -52.44 25.74 -10.95
CA ARG A 5 -51.06 25.95 -10.45
C ARG A 5 -50.03 24.83 -10.70
N ALA A 6 -49.29 24.99 -11.80
CA ALA A 6 -47.85 24.74 -11.82
C ALA A 6 -47.18 25.53 -12.98
N HIS A 7 -46.88 26.80 -12.73
CA HIS A 7 -45.83 27.53 -13.44
C HIS A 7 -45.35 28.68 -12.55
N ARG A 8 -44.09 28.59 -12.07
CA ARG A 8 -43.13 29.70 -11.88
C ARG A 8 -41.80 29.14 -11.34
N ASN A 9 -40.78 29.28 -12.20
CA ASN A 9 -39.37 29.66 -11.96
C ASN A 9 -38.54 29.01 -10.85
N ALA A 10 -37.40 28.41 -11.26
CA ALA A 10 -36.02 28.83 -10.97
C ALA A 10 -35.11 27.59 -11.08
N SER A 11 -34.32 27.39 -12.13
CA SER A 11 -33.01 28.02 -12.30
C SER A 11 -32.10 27.89 -11.07
N ALA A 12 -31.73 26.67 -10.66
CA ALA A 12 -30.60 26.41 -9.75
C ALA A 12 -30.21 24.91 -9.66
N LEU A 13 -30.12 24.18 -10.79
CA LEU A 13 -29.66 22.76 -10.77
C LEU A 13 -28.50 22.45 -11.71
N TYR A 14 -27.83 23.46 -12.26
CA TYR A 14 -26.50 23.29 -12.84
C TYR A 14 -25.48 23.79 -11.82
N GLY A 15 -25.18 22.92 -10.85
CA GLY A 15 -23.97 22.99 -10.04
C GLY A 15 -22.76 22.75 -10.93
N ASP A 16 -22.28 23.86 -11.48
CA ASP A 16 -20.98 24.16 -12.06
C ASP A 16 -20.01 22.99 -12.35
N ASN A 17 -20.02 22.53 -13.61
CA ASN A 17 -18.97 21.70 -14.19
C ASN A 17 -17.57 22.40 -14.20
N GLY A 18 -17.52 23.71 -13.92
CA GLY A 18 -16.29 24.48 -13.73
C GLY A 18 -15.55 24.10 -12.45
N THR A 19 -16.26 23.82 -11.36
CA THR A 19 -15.66 23.50 -10.05
C THR A 19 -15.01 22.12 -10.05
N VAL A 20 -15.64 21.12 -10.67
CA VAL A 20 -15.08 19.75 -10.80
C VAL A 20 -13.85 19.73 -11.70
N ARG A 21 -13.86 20.49 -12.81
CA ARG A 21 -12.68 20.63 -13.69
C ARG A 21 -11.55 21.43 -13.02
N SER A 22 -11.90 22.44 -12.23
CA SER A 22 -10.96 23.22 -11.42
C SER A 22 -10.29 22.37 -10.35
N THR A 23 -11.04 21.51 -9.65
CA THR A 23 -10.50 20.59 -8.64
C THR A 23 -9.63 19.49 -9.27
N ILE A 24 -10.01 18.95 -10.44
CA ILE A 24 -9.20 17.95 -11.16
C ILE A 24 -7.93 18.57 -11.77
N ALA A 25 -8.00 19.80 -12.27
CA ALA A 25 -6.82 20.53 -12.75
C ALA A 25 -5.87 20.86 -11.59
N SER A 26 -6.40 21.38 -10.48
CA SER A 26 -5.66 21.64 -9.24
C SER A 26 -5.03 20.37 -8.67
N LEU A 27 -5.76 19.25 -8.59
CA LEU A 27 -5.23 17.95 -8.15
C LEU A 27 -4.18 17.38 -9.09
N ARG A 28 -4.31 17.56 -10.41
CA ARG A 28 -3.25 17.20 -11.37
C ARG A 28 -2.02 18.08 -11.22
N GLU A 29 -2.18 19.33 -10.83
CA GLU A 29 -1.10 20.29 -10.57
C GLU A 29 -0.41 19.99 -9.24
N THR A 30 -1.16 19.62 -8.19
CA THR A 30 -0.63 19.18 -6.89
C THR A 30 0.04 17.81 -6.98
N SER A 31 -0.53 16.85 -7.73
CA SER A 31 0.09 15.56 -8.02
C SER A 31 1.29 15.67 -8.97
N ARG A 32 1.32 16.66 -9.88
CA ARG A 32 2.54 17.00 -10.64
C ARG A 32 3.59 17.64 -9.74
N MET A 33 3.21 18.57 -8.86
CA MET A 33 4.13 19.26 -7.94
C MET A 33 4.71 18.35 -6.85
N GLN A 34 4.02 17.29 -6.42
CA GLN A 34 4.51 16.37 -5.37
C GLN A 34 5.27 15.14 -5.88
N CYS A 35 5.27 14.88 -7.19
CA CYS A 35 5.83 13.67 -7.79
C CYS A 35 7.22 13.88 -8.44
N GLU A 36 7.73 15.11 -8.44
CA GLU A 36 9.12 15.38 -8.82
C GLU A 36 10.03 15.23 -7.59
N ASP A 37 10.91 14.23 -7.66
CA ASP A 37 11.99 13.90 -6.70
C ASP A 37 11.58 13.52 -5.26
N GLN A 38 10.68 12.55 -5.07
CA GLN A 38 10.63 11.89 -3.76
C GLN A 38 11.96 11.16 -3.50
N PRO A 39 12.71 11.53 -2.44
CA PRO A 39 14.03 10.97 -2.22
C PRO A 39 13.93 9.49 -1.84
N TRP A 40 14.97 8.73 -2.19
CA TRP A 40 15.20 7.43 -1.56
C TRP A 40 15.60 7.66 -0.12
N TYR A 41 14.80 7.13 0.80
CA TYR A 41 15.08 7.20 2.22
C TYR A 41 15.97 6.02 2.62
N PRO A 42 17.02 6.28 3.43
CA PRO A 42 17.79 5.22 4.08
C PRO A 42 16.90 4.27 4.88
N GLU A 43 17.27 3.00 4.98
CA GLU A 43 16.51 1.98 5.70
C GLU A 43 16.30 2.33 7.19
N ASP A 44 17.23 3.05 7.82
CA ASP A 44 17.12 3.50 9.23
C ASP A 44 16.23 4.74 9.42
N THR A 45 15.64 5.27 8.35
CA THR A 45 14.70 6.39 8.46
C THR A 45 13.49 5.99 9.29
N LEU A 46 13.25 6.67 10.41
CA LEU A 46 12.13 6.40 11.31
C LEU A 46 10.79 6.94 10.77
N PHE A 47 9.71 6.24 11.10
CA PHE A 47 8.34 6.76 11.01
C PHE A 47 7.88 7.30 12.36
N GLU A 48 6.88 8.20 12.35
CA GLU A 48 6.18 8.56 13.59
C GLU A 48 5.52 7.32 14.21
N GLU A 49 5.59 7.23 15.54
CA GLU A 49 5.09 6.07 16.31
C GLU A 49 5.78 4.75 15.95
N GLU A 50 6.99 4.79 15.37
CA GLU A 50 7.79 3.59 15.11
C GLU A 50 8.76 3.33 16.27
N TRP A 51 8.81 2.08 16.71
CA TRP A 51 9.78 1.61 17.69
C TRP A 51 10.28 0.22 17.32
N LEU A 52 11.47 -0.13 17.79
CA LEU A 52 12.05 -1.45 17.59
C LEU A 52 11.24 -2.51 18.32
N ARG A 53 11.00 -3.64 17.67
CA ARG A 53 10.34 -4.80 18.28
C ARG A 53 11.32 -5.95 18.41
N THR A 54 11.35 -6.56 19.58
CA THR A 54 12.06 -7.81 19.81
C THR A 54 11.08 -9.01 19.67
N ARG A 55 11.42 -9.96 18.80
CA ARG A 55 10.72 -11.24 18.61
C ARG A 55 11.73 -12.38 18.55
N GLY A 56 11.80 -13.18 19.60
CA GLY A 56 12.86 -14.17 19.76
C GLY A 56 14.22 -13.46 19.76
N GLU A 57 15.11 -13.87 18.86
CA GLU A 57 16.44 -13.28 18.70
C GLU A 57 16.49 -12.04 17.79
N PHE A 58 15.39 -11.71 17.09
CA PHE A 58 15.36 -10.56 16.20
C PHE A 58 14.93 -9.30 16.94
N THR A 59 15.68 -8.20 16.77
CA THR A 59 15.28 -6.85 17.19
C THR A 59 15.38 -5.91 16.00
N GLY A 60 14.26 -5.38 15.53
CA GLY A 60 14.21 -4.52 14.35
C GLY A 60 12.86 -3.85 14.15
N TYR A 61 12.74 -3.07 13.09
CA TYR A 61 11.48 -2.43 12.70
C TYR A 61 10.51 -3.44 12.09
N GLU A 62 9.20 -3.26 12.31
CA GLU A 62 8.16 -3.99 11.58
C GLU A 62 7.44 -2.99 10.68
N ARG A 63 7.46 -3.22 9.37
CA ARG A 63 6.99 -2.25 8.36
C ARG A 63 6.14 -2.93 7.29
N ILE A 64 5.33 -2.13 6.61
CA ILE A 64 4.54 -2.56 5.45
C ILE A 64 5.24 -2.09 4.19
N ALA A 65 5.41 -2.98 3.21
CA ALA A 65 5.97 -2.67 1.91
C ALA A 65 4.89 -2.82 0.83
N VAL A 66 4.61 -1.73 0.12
CA VAL A 66 3.69 -1.67 -1.02
C VAL A 66 4.43 -1.24 -2.28
N SER A 67 3.87 -1.58 -3.44
CA SER A 67 4.44 -1.28 -4.74
C SER A 67 5.87 -1.79 -4.83
N PHE A 68 6.06 -3.03 -4.40
CA PHE A 68 7.38 -3.60 -4.19
C PHE A 68 7.90 -4.33 -5.44
N ALA A 69 9.22 -4.35 -5.60
CA ALA A 69 9.91 -5.15 -6.60
C ALA A 69 11.23 -5.66 -6.05
N PHE A 70 11.63 -6.86 -6.46
CA PHE A 70 12.97 -7.37 -6.20
C PHE A 70 13.89 -7.07 -7.38
N MET A 71 15.09 -6.59 -7.05
CA MET A 71 16.10 -6.18 -8.01
C MET A 71 17.41 -6.92 -7.77
N SER A 72 18.15 -7.20 -8.82
CA SER A 72 19.54 -7.66 -8.77
C SER A 72 20.30 -6.98 -9.89
N GLU A 73 21.44 -6.36 -9.57
CA GLU A 73 22.28 -5.65 -10.54
C GLU A 73 21.51 -4.61 -11.39
N GLY A 74 20.48 -3.97 -10.81
CA GLY A 74 19.64 -2.99 -11.49
C GLY A 74 18.48 -3.57 -12.28
N GLU A 75 18.34 -4.89 -12.36
CA GLU A 75 17.28 -5.56 -13.12
C GLU A 75 16.20 -6.16 -12.22
N ILE A 76 14.94 -6.12 -12.69
CA ILE A 76 13.83 -6.79 -12.02
C ILE A 76 14.02 -8.30 -12.11
N VAL A 77 14.04 -8.98 -10.97
CA VAL A 77 14.24 -10.44 -10.92
C VAL A 77 13.18 -11.16 -10.09
N PRO A 78 12.66 -12.31 -10.55
CA PRO A 78 11.91 -13.20 -9.69
C PRO A 78 12.85 -13.84 -8.66
N ILE A 79 12.32 -14.17 -7.49
CA ILE A 79 13.07 -14.97 -6.54
C ILE A 79 12.98 -16.45 -6.98
N GLY A 80 14.12 -17.04 -7.31
CA GLY A 80 14.25 -18.46 -7.67
C GLY A 80 13.96 -19.41 -6.51
N PRO A 81 13.88 -20.73 -6.74
CA PRO A 81 13.64 -21.73 -5.69
C PRO A 81 14.78 -21.77 -4.65
N GLN A 82 14.50 -22.21 -3.41
CA GLN A 82 15.46 -22.28 -2.29
C GLN A 82 16.81 -22.88 -2.73
N ALA A 83 17.80 -22.04 -2.97
CA ALA A 83 19.17 -22.42 -3.25
C ALA A 83 20.04 -22.03 -2.05
N GLY A 84 20.69 -22.99 -1.40
CA GLY A 84 21.34 -22.79 -0.10
C GLY A 84 22.28 -21.57 0.01
N GLY A 85 22.40 -21.04 1.23
CA GLY A 85 23.49 -20.17 1.72
C GLY A 85 23.62 -18.75 1.15
N LYS A 86 23.53 -18.55 -0.17
CA LYS A 86 23.83 -17.27 -0.86
C LYS A 86 22.66 -16.67 -1.63
N GLU A 87 21.47 -17.21 -1.42
CA GLU A 87 20.28 -16.95 -2.23
C GLU A 87 19.90 -15.47 -2.42
N TYR A 88 20.12 -14.67 -1.39
CA TYR A 88 19.70 -13.27 -1.36
C TYR A 88 20.87 -12.30 -1.52
N GLN A 89 22.08 -12.82 -1.77
CA GLN A 89 23.26 -11.98 -1.97
C GLN A 89 23.10 -11.14 -3.24
N GLY A 90 23.23 -9.82 -3.11
CA GLY A 90 23.05 -8.88 -4.22
C GLY A 90 21.58 -8.60 -4.58
N LEU A 91 20.63 -9.24 -3.89
CA LEU A 91 19.21 -8.97 -4.04
C LEU A 91 18.81 -7.75 -3.21
N GLU A 92 17.99 -6.89 -3.80
CA GLU A 92 17.44 -5.70 -3.17
C GLU A 92 15.92 -5.69 -3.28
N LEU A 93 15.26 -5.12 -2.28
CA LEU A 93 13.83 -4.85 -2.26
C LEU A 93 13.62 -3.34 -2.43
N LEU A 94 12.95 -2.95 -3.50
CA LEU A 94 12.50 -1.58 -3.72
C LEU A 94 11.03 -1.52 -3.34
N ALA A 95 10.64 -0.59 -2.47
CA ALA A 95 9.24 -0.46 -2.06
C ALA A 95 8.90 0.93 -1.54
N ALA A 96 7.62 1.29 -1.59
CA ALA A 96 7.07 2.30 -0.72
C ALA A 96 6.78 1.66 0.65
N VAL A 97 7.36 2.22 1.69
CA VAL A 97 7.36 1.62 3.03
C VAL A 97 6.55 2.49 3.99
N GLY A 98 5.75 1.85 4.83
CA GLY A 98 4.99 2.47 5.91
C GLY A 98 5.22 1.78 7.25
N ASN A 99 4.93 2.48 8.34
CA ASN A 99 4.91 1.90 9.69
C ASN A 99 3.90 0.74 9.75
N SER A 100 4.14 -0.32 10.54
CA SER A 100 3.13 -1.35 10.83
C SER A 100 2.38 -1.13 12.17
N LYS A 101 2.79 -0.12 12.95
CA LYS A 101 2.32 0.15 14.31
C LYS A 101 1.44 1.38 14.45
N GLY A 102 0.75 1.42 15.59
CA GLY A 102 -0.13 2.52 15.95
C GLY A 102 -1.28 2.68 14.98
N ARG A 103 -1.91 3.86 15.04
CA ARG A 103 -3.04 4.22 14.18
C ARG A 103 -2.61 4.29 12.72
N ARG A 104 -1.42 4.84 12.43
CA ARG A 104 -0.89 4.97 11.07
C ARG A 104 -0.58 3.61 10.43
N GLY A 105 -0.06 2.66 11.20
CA GLY A 105 0.29 1.36 10.67
C GLY A 105 -0.91 0.46 10.35
N MET A 106 -2.06 0.72 10.95
CA MET A 106 -3.31 0.11 10.53
C MET A 106 -3.72 0.56 9.12
N PHE A 107 -3.64 1.88 8.83
CA PHE A 107 -3.86 2.39 7.48
C PHE A 107 -2.82 1.87 6.47
N ALA A 108 -1.57 1.67 6.91
CA ALA A 108 -0.54 1.10 6.06
C ALA A 108 -0.85 -0.36 5.71
N GLN A 109 -1.32 -1.15 6.67
CA GLN A 109 -1.79 -2.52 6.44
C GLN A 109 -3.00 -2.59 5.50
N ALA A 110 -3.85 -1.57 5.51
CA ALA A 110 -4.96 -1.41 4.54
C ALA A 110 -4.52 -0.85 3.18
N VAL A 111 -3.26 -0.42 3.07
CA VAL A 111 -2.68 0.20 1.86
C VAL A 111 -3.38 1.51 1.47
N TRP A 112 -3.68 2.35 2.47
CA TRP A 112 -4.31 3.65 2.23
C TRP A 112 -3.29 4.78 2.09
N PHE A 113 -3.53 5.59 1.06
CA PHE A 113 -2.73 6.76 0.69
C PHE A 113 -3.55 8.05 0.86
N GLY A 114 -2.88 9.18 1.00
CA GLY A 114 -3.51 10.51 1.04
C GLY A 114 -3.83 11.00 2.45
N ASP A 115 -4.63 12.07 2.53
CA ASP A 115 -4.97 12.74 3.78
C ASP A 115 -5.71 11.80 4.74
N GLY A 116 -5.16 11.65 5.95
CA GLY A 116 -5.64 10.70 6.95
C GLY A 116 -5.19 9.24 6.75
N GLY A 117 -4.45 8.95 5.67
CA GLY A 117 -3.85 7.64 5.40
C GLY A 117 -2.48 7.44 6.06
N ALA A 118 -1.77 6.38 5.65
CA ALA A 118 -0.42 6.11 6.15
C ALA A 118 0.62 7.00 5.46
N PRO A 119 1.67 7.45 6.18
CA PRO A 119 2.83 8.05 5.55
C PRO A 119 3.68 6.97 4.87
N TRP A 120 4.08 7.23 3.63
CA TRP A 120 4.89 6.31 2.82
C TRP A 120 6.24 6.94 2.48
N LYS A 121 7.30 6.13 2.54
CA LYS A 121 8.67 6.53 2.16
C LYS A 121 9.24 5.50 1.19
N TRP A 122 9.78 5.95 0.06
CA TRP A 122 10.46 5.05 -0.88
C TRP A 122 11.80 4.61 -0.31
N MET A 123 12.02 3.30 -0.23
CA MET A 123 13.25 2.72 0.29
C MET A 123 13.83 1.70 -0.69
N ARG A 124 15.16 1.68 -0.77
CA ARG A 124 15.95 0.60 -1.37
C ARG A 124 16.54 -0.17 -0.20
N ILE A 125 16.07 -1.40 -0.03
CA ILE A 125 16.38 -2.27 1.11
C ILE A 125 17.30 -3.37 0.60
N ASP A 126 18.50 -3.44 1.15
CA ASP A 126 19.49 -4.46 0.83
C ASP A 126 19.69 -5.42 2.01
N GLY A 127 20.73 -6.27 1.96
CA GLY A 127 21.09 -7.12 3.09
C GLY A 127 19.98 -8.10 3.49
N ILE A 128 19.19 -8.57 2.51
CA ILE A 128 18.09 -9.50 2.73
C ILE A 128 18.65 -10.80 3.32
N GLU A 129 18.19 -11.17 4.51
CA GLU A 129 18.58 -12.41 5.18
C GLU A 129 17.62 -13.55 4.84
N LYS A 130 16.32 -13.25 4.78
CA LYS A 130 15.25 -14.23 4.59
C LYS A 130 14.06 -13.62 3.87
N VAL A 131 13.43 -14.41 3.01
CA VAL A 131 12.07 -14.18 2.53
C VAL A 131 11.19 -15.31 3.05
N ILE A 132 10.11 -14.97 3.75
CA ILE A 132 9.35 -15.88 4.61
C ILE A 132 7.89 -15.83 4.18
N LEU A 133 7.30 -16.97 3.86
CA LEU A 133 5.85 -17.09 3.80
C LEU A 133 5.31 -17.25 5.21
N TYR A 134 4.35 -16.40 5.55
CA TYR A 134 3.56 -16.50 6.75
C TYR A 134 2.15 -16.94 6.38
N ASP A 135 1.79 -18.16 6.77
CA ASP A 135 0.50 -18.80 6.51
C ASP A 135 -0.12 -19.29 7.83
N GLY A 136 -0.53 -18.34 8.70
CA GLY A 136 -1.23 -18.66 9.95
C GLY A 136 -1.00 -17.66 11.08
N LEU A 137 -1.51 -17.97 12.28
CA LEU A 137 -1.66 -17.03 13.41
C LEU A 137 -0.33 -16.52 14.05
N ALA A 138 0.83 -16.84 13.49
CA ALA A 138 2.14 -16.52 14.09
C ALA A 138 2.70 -15.13 13.69
N HIS A 139 2.07 -14.41 12.76
CA HIS A 139 2.57 -13.11 12.27
C HIS A 139 1.65 -11.93 12.64
N PRO A 140 2.20 -10.70 12.77
CA PRO A 140 1.43 -9.55 13.22
C PRO A 140 0.68 -8.84 12.09
N PHE A 141 1.06 -9.06 10.83
CA PHE A 141 0.38 -8.48 9.68
C PHE A 141 -1.07 -8.93 9.64
N ARG A 142 -2.01 -7.98 9.59
CA ARG A 142 -3.47 -8.19 9.57
C ARG A 142 -3.90 -9.23 10.60
N SER A 143 -3.36 -9.12 11.81
CA SER A 143 -3.66 -10.00 12.96
C SER A 143 -3.44 -11.50 12.69
N GLY A 144 -2.60 -11.85 11.70
CA GLY A 144 -2.32 -13.25 11.36
C GLY A 144 -3.46 -13.96 10.60
N LEU A 145 -4.48 -13.21 10.16
CA LEU A 145 -5.67 -13.76 9.50
C LEU A 145 -5.51 -13.93 7.99
N GLU A 146 -4.49 -13.30 7.40
CA GLU A 146 -4.25 -13.33 5.95
C GLU A 146 -2.82 -13.77 5.67
N PRO A 147 -2.60 -14.73 4.75
CA PRO A 147 -1.27 -15.10 4.33
C PRO A 147 -0.50 -13.89 3.78
N CYS A 148 0.77 -13.79 4.13
CA CYS A 148 1.64 -12.74 3.60
C CYS A 148 3.06 -13.22 3.41
N VAL A 149 3.81 -12.55 2.55
CA VAL A 149 5.25 -12.77 2.44
C VAL A 149 5.95 -11.63 3.18
N GLY A 150 6.91 -11.99 4.04
CA GLY A 150 7.78 -11.05 4.73
C GLY A 150 9.21 -11.10 4.19
N VAL A 151 9.87 -9.95 4.17
CA VAL A 151 11.31 -9.83 3.91
C VAL A 151 12.00 -9.38 5.17
N ARG A 152 13.03 -10.11 5.60
CA ARG A 152 13.81 -9.79 6.81
C ARG A 152 15.22 -9.35 6.42
N THR A 153 15.64 -8.23 6.99
CA THR A 153 17.03 -7.75 7.01
C THR A 153 17.53 -7.73 8.46
N ALA A 154 18.78 -7.34 8.68
CA ALA A 154 19.29 -7.08 10.02
C ALA A 154 18.57 -5.92 10.73
N ARG A 155 17.92 -5.01 9.98
CA ARG A 155 17.30 -3.79 10.53
C ARG A 155 15.79 -3.89 10.65
N GLY A 156 15.14 -4.66 9.78
CA GLY A 156 13.70 -4.59 9.64
C GLY A 156 13.08 -5.87 9.11
N HIS A 157 11.77 -5.93 9.30
CA HIS A 157 10.90 -6.95 8.78
C HIS A 157 9.75 -6.28 8.02
N TYR A 158 9.69 -6.53 6.72
CA TYR A 158 8.82 -5.87 5.77
C TYR A 158 7.74 -6.84 5.30
N PHE A 159 6.49 -6.59 5.67
CA PHE A 159 5.35 -7.37 5.16
C PHE A 159 4.98 -6.86 3.77
N LEU A 160 5.15 -7.71 2.77
CA LEU A 160 4.87 -7.41 1.38
C LEU A 160 3.36 -7.41 1.15
N THR A 161 2.88 -6.42 0.40
CA THR A 161 1.47 -6.29 0.04
C THR A 161 1.29 -6.40 -1.46
N ILE A 162 1.21 -5.27 -2.15
CA ILE A 162 0.93 -5.21 -3.59
C ILE A 162 2.26 -5.10 -4.33
N PRO A 163 2.56 -5.99 -5.28
CA PRO A 163 3.75 -5.84 -6.12
C PRO A 163 3.60 -4.62 -7.02
N HIS A 164 4.73 -4.01 -7.36
CA HIS A 164 4.77 -2.98 -8.39
C HIS A 164 4.15 -3.51 -9.70
N PRO A 165 3.43 -2.69 -10.50
CA PRO A 165 2.82 -3.16 -11.76
C PRO A 165 3.80 -3.87 -12.69
N ASP A 166 5.00 -3.31 -12.87
CA ASP A 166 6.04 -3.89 -13.72
C ASP A 166 6.67 -5.17 -13.10
N TYR A 167 6.38 -5.48 -11.83
CA TYR A 167 6.88 -6.65 -11.11
C TYR A 167 5.86 -7.81 -11.03
N GLN A 168 4.61 -7.62 -11.44
CA GLN A 168 3.53 -8.60 -11.22
C GLN A 168 3.84 -9.99 -11.79
N ASP A 169 4.42 -10.06 -12.98
CA ASP A 169 4.76 -11.34 -13.61
C ASP A 169 5.92 -12.06 -12.91
N ALA A 170 6.94 -11.31 -12.50
CA ALA A 170 8.07 -11.85 -11.74
C ALA A 170 7.64 -12.26 -10.32
N TRP A 171 6.69 -11.54 -9.73
CA TRP A 171 6.09 -11.91 -8.45
C TRP A 171 5.30 -13.22 -8.54
N ARG A 172 4.46 -13.38 -9.58
CA ARG A 172 3.74 -14.62 -9.82
C ARG A 172 4.70 -15.81 -9.95
N ARG A 173 5.77 -15.67 -10.74
CA ARG A 173 6.82 -16.69 -10.85
C ARG A 173 7.51 -16.97 -9.52
N THR A 174 7.74 -15.95 -8.69
CA THR A 174 8.31 -16.10 -7.35
C THR A 174 7.42 -16.99 -6.48
N LEU A 175 6.12 -16.71 -6.43
CA LEU A 175 5.16 -17.51 -5.68
C LEU A 175 5.10 -18.95 -6.19
N GLU A 176 5.02 -19.14 -7.51
CA GLU A 176 5.02 -20.47 -8.14
C GLU A 176 6.29 -21.28 -7.81
N ASN A 177 7.46 -20.64 -7.83
CA ASN A 177 8.74 -21.31 -7.57
C ASN A 177 8.96 -21.65 -6.08
N ARG A 178 8.55 -20.76 -5.17
CA ARG A 178 8.83 -20.88 -3.74
C ARG A 178 7.74 -21.62 -2.99
N TRP A 179 6.50 -21.31 -3.31
CA TRP A 179 5.33 -21.76 -2.60
C TRP A 179 4.21 -22.11 -3.59
N PRO A 180 4.40 -23.15 -4.43
CA PRO A 180 3.46 -23.49 -5.51
C PRO A 180 2.04 -23.84 -5.04
N LYS A 181 1.86 -24.09 -3.74
CA LYS A 181 0.56 -24.40 -3.13
C LYS A 181 -0.01 -23.25 -2.29
N ALA A 182 0.73 -22.14 -2.14
CA ALA A 182 0.29 -21.03 -1.33
C ALA A 182 -0.57 -20.07 -2.14
N GLU A 183 -1.75 -19.76 -1.62
CA GLU A 183 -2.62 -18.73 -2.16
C GLU A 183 -2.29 -17.40 -1.46
N VAL A 184 -1.29 -16.69 -1.98
CA VAL A 184 -0.90 -15.36 -1.48
C VAL A 184 -1.50 -14.30 -2.39
N GLU A 185 -2.71 -13.86 -2.07
CA GLU A 185 -3.38 -12.75 -2.73
C GLU A 185 -3.51 -11.59 -1.76
N VAL A 186 -2.51 -10.70 -1.70
CA VAL A 186 -2.62 -9.52 -0.82
C VAL A 186 -3.43 -8.43 -1.51
N LYS A 187 -4.67 -8.29 -1.06
CA LYS A 187 -5.64 -7.33 -1.58
C LYS A 187 -5.40 -5.94 -1.01
N VAL A 188 -5.56 -4.91 -1.84
CA VAL A 188 -5.96 -3.58 -1.36
C VAL A 188 -7.27 -3.80 -0.60
N TRP A 189 -7.34 -3.38 0.66
CA TRP A 189 -8.59 -3.56 1.40
C TRP A 189 -9.62 -2.52 0.89
N PRO A 190 -10.90 -2.88 0.73
CA PRO A 190 -11.84 -2.17 -0.13
C PRO A 190 -12.08 -0.72 0.27
N LEU A 191 -12.47 0.03 -0.75
CA LEU A 191 -12.81 1.44 -0.73
C LEU A 191 -14.30 1.68 -0.43
N GLU A 192 -14.96 0.65 0.10
CA GLU A 192 -16.33 0.67 0.60
C GLU A 192 -16.58 -0.55 1.51
N GLY A 193 -17.62 -0.49 2.35
CA GLY A 193 -18.13 -1.66 3.09
C GLY A 193 -17.67 -1.78 4.55
N CYS A 194 -17.83 -2.98 5.11
CA CYS A 194 -17.62 -3.24 6.53
C CYS A 194 -16.12 -3.34 6.91
N ARG A 195 -15.82 -2.90 8.13
CA ARG A 195 -14.50 -3.01 8.75
C ARG A 195 -14.01 -4.48 8.82
N PRO A 196 -12.73 -4.77 8.50
CA PRO A 196 -12.22 -6.14 8.52
C PRO A 196 -12.09 -6.69 9.95
N PRO A 197 -12.17 -8.03 10.14
CA PRO A 197 -11.98 -8.66 11.44
C PRO A 197 -10.61 -8.39 12.08
N TRP A 198 -9.58 -8.15 11.27
CA TRP A 198 -8.24 -7.82 11.77
C TRP A 198 -8.07 -6.34 12.16
N TRP A 199 -9.03 -5.46 11.84
CA TRP A 199 -8.96 -4.05 12.20
C TRP A 199 -9.04 -3.90 13.71
N PRO A 200 -8.08 -3.24 14.37
CA PRO A 200 -8.07 -3.11 15.82
C PRO A 200 -9.34 -2.40 16.33
N CYS A 201 -9.95 -2.94 17.39
CA CYS A 201 -11.14 -2.34 18.00
C CYS A 201 -10.89 -0.92 18.52
N ASP A 202 -9.65 -0.64 18.97
CA ASP A 202 -9.24 0.67 19.49
C ASP A 202 -9.32 1.79 18.45
N TYR A 203 -9.30 1.44 17.15
CA TYR A 203 -9.38 2.37 16.03
C TYR A 203 -10.63 2.15 15.19
N LYS A 204 -11.68 1.55 15.74
CA LYS A 204 -12.92 1.26 14.99
C LYS A 204 -13.50 2.52 14.29
N ASP A 205 -13.43 3.68 14.95
CA ASP A 205 -14.01 4.93 14.47
C ASP A 205 -13.19 5.58 13.33
N ASP A 206 -11.99 5.04 13.07
CA ASP A 206 -11.14 5.42 11.95
C ASP A 206 -11.51 4.71 10.65
N TRP A 207 -12.44 3.77 10.69
CA TRP A 207 -12.96 3.13 9.48
C TRP A 207 -13.81 4.14 8.67
N PRO A 208 -13.43 4.49 7.42
CA PRO A 208 -14.03 5.57 6.66
C PRO A 208 -15.50 5.35 6.32
N PHE A 209 -15.93 4.08 6.19
CA PHE A 209 -17.28 3.74 5.71
C PHE A 209 -18.28 3.45 6.82
N ASP A 210 -17.83 3.43 8.09
CA ASP A 210 -18.75 3.38 9.24
C ASP A 210 -19.38 4.77 9.50
N LYS A 211 -18.90 5.82 8.81
CA LYS A 211 -19.48 7.16 8.82
C LYS A 211 -20.68 7.21 7.88
N SER A 212 -21.82 7.65 8.40
CA SER A 212 -23.17 7.48 7.82
C SER A 212 -23.47 8.21 6.51
N ASP A 213 -22.48 8.64 5.73
CA ASP A 213 -22.72 9.31 4.45
C ASP A 213 -21.53 9.11 3.48
N PRO A 214 -21.46 7.97 2.77
CA PRO A 214 -20.51 7.81 1.68
C PRO A 214 -21.09 8.55 0.45
N GLY A 215 -20.70 9.81 0.27
CA GLY A 215 -20.80 10.46 -1.04
C GLY A 215 -20.10 9.62 -2.13
N PRO A 216 -20.33 9.89 -3.42
CA PRO A 216 -19.83 9.06 -4.53
C PRO A 216 -18.30 9.11 -4.62
N LEU A 217 -17.62 8.26 -3.86
CA LEU A 217 -16.16 8.23 -3.70
C LEU A 217 -15.53 6.89 -4.11
N SER A 218 -16.28 5.78 -4.22
CA SER A 218 -15.64 4.45 -4.33
C SER A 218 -14.93 4.22 -5.68
N LYS A 219 -15.53 4.59 -6.81
CA LYS A 219 -14.91 4.40 -8.15
C LYS A 219 -13.82 5.42 -8.49
N GLU A 220 -13.90 6.62 -7.91
CA GLU A 220 -12.90 7.67 -8.14
C GLU A 220 -11.66 7.47 -7.27
N LEU A 221 -11.85 7.02 -6.03
CA LEU A 221 -10.74 6.65 -5.13
C LEU A 221 -9.99 5.42 -5.63
N GLU A 222 -10.68 4.45 -6.24
CA GLU A 222 -10.04 3.27 -6.85
C GLU A 222 -9.16 3.66 -8.02
N LYS A 223 -9.69 4.51 -8.91
CA LYS A 223 -8.90 5.13 -9.97
C LYS A 223 -7.75 5.94 -9.42
N GLN A 224 -7.93 6.65 -8.31
CA GLN A 224 -6.89 7.48 -7.70
C GLN A 224 -5.78 6.64 -7.05
N ILE A 225 -6.10 5.53 -6.40
CA ILE A 225 -5.10 4.60 -5.84
C ILE A 225 -4.35 3.91 -6.97
N MET A 226 -5.06 3.40 -7.99
CA MET A 226 -4.43 2.77 -9.15
C MET A 226 -3.60 3.77 -9.96
N LEU A 227 -4.08 4.99 -10.13
CA LEU A 227 -3.35 6.07 -10.79
C LEU A 227 -2.16 6.53 -9.95
N ASN A 228 -2.25 6.60 -8.62
CA ASN A 228 -1.10 6.88 -7.76
C ASN A 228 -0.08 5.76 -7.86
N LEU A 229 -0.49 4.49 -7.78
CA LEU A 229 0.40 3.34 -7.95
C LEU A 229 1.06 3.32 -9.35
N GLN A 230 0.34 3.69 -10.41
CA GLN A 230 0.85 3.78 -11.79
C GLN A 230 1.76 4.99 -12.01
N LEU A 231 1.34 6.20 -11.61
CA LEU A 231 2.12 7.43 -11.75
C LEU A 231 3.40 7.38 -10.92
N TRP A 232 3.36 6.74 -9.74
CA TRP A 232 4.54 6.53 -8.90
C TRP A 232 5.49 5.47 -9.48
N GLY A 233 5.01 4.58 -10.35
CA GLY A 233 5.82 3.57 -11.05
C GLY A 233 6.45 4.01 -12.38
N ILE A 234 5.81 4.91 -13.11
CA ILE A 234 6.23 5.28 -14.48
C ILE A 234 7.57 6.04 -14.54
N ARG A 235 8.00 6.74 -13.48
CA ARG A 235 9.18 7.63 -13.52
C ARG A 235 10.50 7.03 -13.01
N LYS A 236 10.51 5.79 -12.48
CA LYS A 236 11.76 5.11 -12.08
C LYS A 236 12.32 4.13 -13.11
N ARG A 237 11.67 3.98 -14.28
CA ARG A 237 12.18 3.20 -15.43
C ARG A 237 13.44 3.80 -16.12
N HIS A 238 14.11 4.74 -15.47
CA HIS A 238 15.35 5.37 -15.95
C HIS A 238 16.52 5.20 -14.97
N LEU A 239 16.41 4.26 -14.02
CA LEU A 239 17.51 3.77 -13.20
C LEU A 239 17.86 2.35 -13.62
#